data_AF-A0A835MAT1-F1
#
_entry.id   AF-A0A835MAT1-F1
#
_cell.length_a   1.000
_cell.length_b   1.000
_cell.length_c   1.000
_cell.angle_alpha   90.00
_cell.angle_beta   90.00
_cell.angle_gamma   90.00
#
_symmetry.space_group_name_H-M   'P 1'
#
loop_
_entity.id
_entity.type
_entity.pdbx_description
1 polymer ?
#
loop_
_entity_poly.entity_id
_entity_poly.type
_entity_poly.pdbx_seq_one_letter_code
_entity_poly.pdbx_strand_id
1 'polypeptide(L)'
;MRTLAPTKVESVQCLGRKKTIVAVTHCKHGRGMIKINGSTIELVEPEILKFKAIEPMLLLGRYRFAAVDMRIRVRGGGHTSHIYAIRQSIANALVAFYQKYVDEQQNKEIKDTLVRYDRTLLVADPSTLKCSAF
;
A
#
# COMPACT_ATOMS: atom_id res chain seq x y z
N MET A 1 34.39 0.72 -21.45
CA MET A 1 33.59 0.43 -20.23
C MET A 1 32.14 0.21 -20.65
N ARG A 2 31.66 -1.03 -20.65
CA ARG A 2 30.26 -1.35 -21.01
C ARG A 2 29.35 -0.87 -19.87
N THR A 3 28.54 0.15 -20.12
CA THR A 3 27.42 0.50 -19.25
C THR A 3 26.40 -0.63 -19.32
N LEU A 4 26.32 -1.43 -18.25
CA LEU A 4 25.26 -2.42 -18.10
C LEU A 4 23.94 -1.65 -17.98
N ALA A 5 23.07 -1.76 -18.99
CA ALA A 5 21.71 -1.25 -18.91
C ALA A 5 21.04 -1.82 -17.64
N PRO A 6 20.26 -1.03 -16.89
CA PRO A 6 19.62 -1.54 -15.69
C PRO A 6 18.67 -2.68 -16.10
N THR A 7 18.92 -3.89 -15.59
CA THR A 7 18.01 -5.03 -15.75
C THR A 7 16.63 -4.60 -15.30
N LYS A 8 15.61 -4.79 -16.15
CA LYS A 8 14.25 -4.29 -15.95
C LYS A 8 13.61 -5.02 -14.76
N VAL A 9 13.79 -4.49 -13.55
CA VAL A 9 13.29 -5.11 -12.32
C VAL A 9 11.77 -5.03 -12.33
N GLU A 10 11.13 -6.19 -12.26
CA GLU A 10 9.68 -6.30 -12.10
C GLU A 10 9.24 -5.58 -10.84
N SER A 11 8.70 -4.39 -11.04
CA SER A 11 8.33 -3.51 -9.95
C SER A 11 7.12 -2.69 -10.32
N VAL A 12 6.33 -2.41 -9.30
CA VAL A 12 5.13 -1.59 -9.36
C VAL A 12 5.26 -0.49 -8.33
N GLN A 13 4.83 0.71 -8.71
CA GLN A 13 4.79 1.85 -7.81
C GLN A 13 3.34 2.26 -7.65
N CYS A 14 2.89 2.31 -6.40
CA CYS A 14 1.53 2.69 -6.05
C CYS A 14 1.53 3.84 -5.05
N LEU A 15 0.45 4.61 -5.10
CA LEU A 15 0.22 5.77 -4.25
C LEU A 15 -1.02 5.51 -3.40
N GLY A 16 -0.92 5.71 -2.09
CA GLY A 16 -2.03 5.88 -1.18
C GLY A 16 -2.07 7.33 -0.71
N ARG A 17 -3.25 7.93 -0.65
CA ARG A 17 -3.39 9.34 -0.26
C ARG A 17 -4.54 9.50 0.73
N LYS A 18 -4.26 10.12 1.87
CA LYS A 18 -5.28 10.49 2.84
C LYS A 18 -5.02 11.91 3.33
N LYS A 19 -5.99 12.81 3.15
CA LYS A 19 -5.82 14.24 3.43
C LYS A 19 -4.57 14.79 2.73
N THR A 20 -3.60 15.32 3.48
CA THR A 20 -2.34 15.89 2.98
C THR A 20 -1.21 14.86 2.85
N ILE A 21 -1.45 13.60 3.25
CA ILE A 21 -0.42 12.58 3.33
C ILE A 21 -0.37 11.75 2.05
N VAL A 22 0.86 11.47 1.64
CA VAL A 22 1.15 10.61 0.50
C VAL A 22 2.02 9.44 0.96
N ALA A 23 1.52 8.22 0.74
CA ALA A 23 2.25 6.98 0.92
C ALA A 23 2.62 6.42 -0.46
N VAL A 24 3.92 6.37 -0.75
CA VAL A 24 4.47 5.79 -1.97
C VAL A 24 4.96 4.39 -1.64
N THR A 25 4.41 3.37 -2.31
CA THR A 25 4.82 1.98 -2.12
C THR A 25 5.50 1.46 -3.36
N HIS A 26 6.71 0.94 -3.20
CA HIS A 26 7.42 0.18 -4.21
C HIS A 26 7.24 -1.31 -3.93
N CYS A 27 6.62 -2.01 -4.86
CA CYS A 27 6.43 -3.45 -4.82
C CYS A 27 7.39 -4.12 -5.77
N LYS A 28 8.04 -5.19 -5.31
CA LYS A 28 8.91 -6.05 -6.09
C LYS A 28 8.59 -7.51 -5.78
N HIS A 29 8.91 -8.41 -6.71
CA HIS A 29 8.88 -9.83 -6.40
C HIS A 29 9.90 -10.16 -5.30
N GLY A 30 9.52 -10.94 -4.30
CA GLY A 30 10.34 -11.12 -3.11
C GLY A 30 9.82 -12.16 -2.12
N ARG A 31 10.18 -12.01 -0.83
CA ARG A 31 9.96 -12.98 0.25
C ARG A 31 8.92 -12.51 1.29
N GLY A 32 8.14 -11.46 0.99
CA GLY A 32 7.14 -10.93 1.91
C GLY A 32 7.65 -9.93 2.93
N MET A 33 8.76 -9.24 2.63
CA MET A 33 9.30 -8.20 3.50
C MET A 33 8.55 -6.89 3.30
N ILE A 34 7.88 -6.41 4.35
CA ILE A 34 7.17 -5.12 4.37
C ILE A 34 7.91 -4.14 5.28
N LYS A 35 8.37 -3.01 4.72
CA LYS A 35 9.06 -1.95 5.45
C LYS A 35 8.38 -0.60 5.22
N ILE A 36 8.15 0.15 6.30
CA ILE A 36 7.60 1.51 6.28
C ILE A 36 8.67 2.46 6.78
N ASN A 37 9.10 3.41 5.95
CA ASN A 37 10.14 4.39 6.26
C ASN A 37 11.48 3.79 6.77
N GLY A 38 11.72 2.50 6.55
CA GLY A 38 12.91 1.78 7.04
C GLY A 38 12.63 0.84 8.21
N SER A 39 11.54 1.04 8.94
CA SER A 39 11.08 0.20 10.04
C SER A 39 10.14 -0.92 9.57
N THR A 40 10.00 -1.99 10.33
CA THR A 40 9.01 -3.04 10.05
C THR A 40 7.60 -2.56 10.41
N ILE A 41 6.58 -3.19 9.82
CA ILE A 41 5.17 -2.81 10.05
C ILE A 41 4.72 -2.98 11.51
N GLU A 42 5.45 -3.77 12.29
CA GLU A 42 5.17 -3.99 13.69
C GLU A 42 5.54 -2.80 14.57
N LEU A 43 6.49 -1.98 14.15
CA LEU A 43 6.98 -0.82 14.90
C LEU A 43 6.27 0.48 14.49
N VAL A 44 5.07 0.38 13.90
CA VAL A 44 4.30 1.57 13.51
C VAL A 44 3.62 2.17 14.73
N GLU A 45 3.95 3.42 15.02
CA GLU A 45 3.29 4.23 16.04
C GLU A 45 2.08 4.97 15.46
N PRO A 46 0.98 5.13 16.23
CA PRO A 46 0.68 4.58 17.56
C PRO A 46 0.11 3.16 17.53
N GLU A 47 0.37 2.39 18.60
CA GLU A 47 -0.01 0.97 18.72
C GLU A 47 -1.51 0.70 18.53
N ILE A 48 -2.38 1.59 19.02
CA ILE A 48 -3.84 1.45 18.95
C ILE A 48 -4.32 1.32 17.50
N LEU A 49 -3.64 2.01 16.57
CA LEU A 49 -4.01 2.04 15.16
C LEU A 49 -3.20 1.06 14.31
N LYS A 50 -2.23 0.36 14.89
CA LYS A 50 -1.40 -0.66 14.21
C LYS A 50 -2.25 -1.74 13.55
N PHE A 51 -3.33 -2.16 14.20
CA PHE A 51 -4.27 -3.13 13.65
C PHE A 51 -4.86 -2.69 12.30
N LYS A 52 -5.12 -1.38 12.12
CA LYS A 52 -5.63 -0.85 10.84
C LYS A 52 -4.61 -0.93 9.71
N ALA A 53 -3.31 -0.87 10.00
CA ALA A 53 -2.26 -1.03 9.00
C ALA A 53 -2.13 -2.49 8.52
N ILE A 54 -2.34 -3.45 9.43
CA ILE A 54 -2.16 -4.90 9.17
C ILE A 54 -3.44 -5.53 8.60
N GLU A 55 -4.59 -4.89 8.77
CA GLU A 55 -5.90 -5.34 8.28
C GLU A 55 -5.93 -5.88 6.83
N PRO A 56 -5.38 -5.20 5.80
CA PRO A 56 -5.36 -5.77 4.43
C PRO A 56 -4.55 -7.06 4.33
N MET A 57 -3.55 -7.24 5.20
CA MET A 57 -2.76 -8.46 5.29
C MET A 57 -3.52 -9.61 5.94
N LEU A 58 -4.39 -9.29 6.89
CA LEU A 58 -5.29 -10.26 7.51
C LEU A 58 -6.41 -10.68 6.55
N LEU A 59 -7.01 -9.72 5.84
CA LEU A 59 -8.15 -9.94 4.94
C LEU A 59 -7.80 -10.83 3.74
N LEU A 60 -6.64 -10.58 3.11
CA LEU A 60 -6.22 -11.29 1.90
C LEU A 60 -5.39 -12.55 2.20
N GLY A 61 -5.00 -12.73 3.47
CA GLY A 61 -4.17 -13.83 3.94
C GLY A 61 -2.68 -13.63 3.62
N ARG A 62 -1.81 -14.12 4.53
CA ARG A 62 -0.35 -13.96 4.43
C ARG A 62 0.27 -14.60 3.18
N TYR A 63 -0.38 -15.62 2.61
CA TYR A 63 0.09 -16.32 1.42
C TYR A 63 0.30 -15.38 0.22
N ARG A 64 -0.62 -14.45 0.00
CA ARG A 64 -0.55 -13.49 -1.14
C ARG A 64 0.57 -12.47 -0.97
N PHE A 65 1.02 -12.23 0.27
CA PHE A 65 2.12 -11.32 0.57
C PHE A 65 3.47 -12.02 0.55
N ALA A 66 3.54 -13.34 0.71
CA ALA A 66 4.80 -14.08 0.76
C ALA A 66 5.64 -13.95 -0.53
N ALA A 67 5.00 -13.69 -1.67
CA ALA A 67 5.65 -13.53 -2.97
C ALA A 67 6.10 -12.08 -3.28
N VAL A 68 5.74 -11.10 -2.45
CA VAL A 68 5.92 -9.66 -2.76
C VAL A 68 6.62 -8.93 -1.63
N ASP A 69 7.72 -8.26 -1.95
CA ASP A 69 8.38 -7.32 -1.05
C ASP A 69 7.84 -5.90 -1.26
N MET A 70 7.48 -5.22 -0.17
CA MET A 70 6.92 -3.88 -0.19
C MET A 70 7.77 -2.90 0.61
N ARG A 71 8.18 -1.81 -0.04
CA ARG A 71 8.84 -0.68 0.63
C ARG A 71 7.98 0.55 0.52
N ILE A 72 7.48 0.99 1.67
CA ILE A 72 6.55 2.11 1.80
C ILE A 72 7.33 3.32 2.31
N ARG A 73 7.21 4.45 1.61
CA ARG A 73 7.68 5.76 2.05
C ARG A 73 6.48 6.65 2.27
N VAL A 74 6.34 7.21 3.46
CA VAL A 74 5.22 8.08 3.81
C VAL A 74 5.74 9.48 4.10
N ARG A 75 5.09 10.48 3.53
CA ARG A 75 5.36 11.90 3.76
C ARG A 75 4.05 12.62 4.11
N GLY A 76 4.12 13.54 5.07
CA GLY A 76 2.98 14.33 5.54
C GLY A 76 2.96 14.44 7.07
N GLY A 77 1.85 14.96 7.62
CA GLY A 77 1.66 15.15 9.05
C GLY A 77 0.37 14.50 9.56
N GLY A 78 0.40 13.97 10.78
CA GLY A 78 -0.74 13.34 11.47
C GLY A 78 -0.68 11.81 11.48
N HIS A 79 -0.48 11.24 12.66
CA HIS A 79 -0.30 9.79 12.85
C HIS A 79 -1.50 8.95 12.37
N THR A 80 -2.72 9.43 12.63
CA THR A 80 -3.95 8.73 12.22
C THR A 80 -4.02 8.61 10.71
N SER A 81 -3.79 9.71 10.00
CA SER A 81 -3.91 9.77 8.55
C SER A 81 -2.74 9.06 7.84
N HIS A 82 -1.55 8.98 8.48
CA HIS A 82 -0.46 8.13 8.01
C HIS A 82 -0.89 6.67 7.88
N ILE A 83 -1.54 6.14 8.92
CA ILE A 83 -1.94 4.73 8.96
C ILE A 83 -2.98 4.42 7.89
N TYR A 84 -3.95 5.31 7.68
CA TYR A 84 -4.92 5.14 6.59
C TYR A 84 -4.27 5.21 5.20
N ALA A 85 -3.28 6.09 5.00
CA ALA A 85 -2.55 6.16 3.74
C ALA A 85 -1.71 4.90 3.49
N ILE A 86 -1.06 4.34 4.53
CA ILE A 86 -0.31 3.08 4.47
C ILE A 86 -1.25 1.92 4.12
N ARG A 87 -2.38 1.83 4.83
CA ARG A 87 -3.41 0.82 4.62
C ARG A 87 -3.88 0.81 3.16
N GLN A 88 -4.15 1.99 2.60
CA GLN A 88 -4.55 2.15 1.21
C GLN A 88 -3.42 1.80 0.23
N SER A 89 -2.19 2.22 0.52
CA SER A 89 -1.06 1.96 -0.37
C SER A 89 -0.73 0.46 -0.46
N ILE A 90 -0.92 -0.31 0.61
CA ILE A 90 -0.72 -1.77 0.63
C ILE A 90 -1.77 -2.48 -0.25
N ALA A 91 -3.04 -2.09 -0.14
CA ALA A 91 -4.11 -2.68 -0.94
C ALA A 91 -3.92 -2.38 -2.45
N ASN A 92 -3.64 -1.12 -2.79
CA ASN A 92 -3.38 -0.70 -4.17
C ASN A 92 -2.13 -1.37 -4.76
N ALA A 93 -1.08 -1.52 -3.95
CA ALA A 93 0.15 -2.21 -4.30
C ALA A 93 -0.08 -3.64 -4.80
N LEU A 94 -0.83 -4.43 -4.03
CA LEU A 94 -1.15 -5.80 -4.39
C LEU A 94 -2.00 -5.87 -5.66
N VAL A 95 -3.08 -5.10 -5.71
CA VAL A 95 -3.97 -5.08 -6.86
C VAL A 95 -3.21 -4.75 -8.15
N ALA A 96 -2.33 -3.75 -8.11
CA ALA A 96 -1.53 -3.37 -9.27
C ALA A 96 -0.46 -4.40 -9.62
N PHE A 97 0.07 -5.14 -8.63
CA PHE A 97 0.99 -6.24 -8.87
C PHE A 97 0.30 -7.42 -9.57
N TYR A 98 -0.84 -7.87 -9.03
CA TYR A 98 -1.64 -8.93 -9.63
C TYR A 98 -2.17 -8.54 -11.01
N GLN A 99 -2.53 -7.28 -11.22
CA GLN A 99 -2.97 -6.80 -12.53
C GLN A 99 -1.89 -6.91 -13.63
N LYS A 100 -0.61 -6.88 -13.26
CA LYS A 100 0.50 -6.85 -14.22
C LYS A 100 1.20 -8.20 -14.40
N TYR A 101 1.24 -9.02 -13.35
CA TYR A 101 2.05 -10.24 -13.31
C TYR A 101 1.25 -11.52 -13.09
N VAL A 102 -0.05 -11.43 -12.81
CA VAL A 102 -0.93 -12.57 -12.48
C VAL A 102 -2.23 -12.48 -13.27
N ASP A 103 -3.04 -13.53 -13.23
CA ASP A 103 -4.30 -13.63 -13.95
C ASP A 103 -5.36 -12.62 -13.50
N GLU A 104 -6.18 -12.18 -14.46
CA GLU A 104 -7.26 -11.22 -14.22
C GLU A 104 -8.35 -11.74 -13.28
N GLN A 105 -8.58 -13.06 -13.24
CA GLN A 105 -9.58 -13.68 -12.35
C GLN A 105 -9.21 -13.46 -10.88
N GLN A 106 -7.97 -13.79 -10.50
CA GLN A 106 -7.49 -13.58 -9.12
C GLN A 106 -7.52 -12.10 -8.73
N ASN A 107 -7.20 -11.21 -9.67
CA ASN A 107 -7.28 -9.77 -9.44
C ASN A 107 -8.71 -9.32 -9.13
N LYS A 108 -9.72 -9.82 -9.87
CA LYS A 108 -11.13 -9.51 -9.60
C LYS A 108 -11.57 -10.01 -8.23
N GLU A 109 -11.21 -11.23 -7.84
CA GLU A 109 -11.53 -11.77 -6.52
C GLU A 109 -10.94 -10.93 -5.38
N ILE A 110 -9.68 -10.51 -5.52
CA ILE A 110 -9.00 -9.65 -4.54
C ILE A 110 -9.72 -8.30 -4.43
N LYS A 111 -10.01 -7.66 -5.57
CA LYS A 111 -10.73 -6.39 -5.62
C LYS A 111 -12.10 -6.50 -4.98
N ASP A 112 -12.88 -7.53 -5.31
CA ASP A 112 -14.22 -7.72 -4.77
C ASP A 112 -14.20 -7.96 -3.26
N THR A 113 -13.23 -8.73 -2.76
CA THR A 113 -13.06 -8.96 -1.33
C THR A 113 -12.72 -7.65 -0.60
N LEU A 114 -11.83 -6.83 -1.16
CA LEU A 114 -11.46 -5.54 -0.60
C LEU A 114 -12.63 -4.55 -0.63
N VAL A 115 -13.36 -4.45 -1.74
CA VAL A 115 -14.51 -3.54 -1.91
C VAL A 115 -15.67 -3.91 -1.00
N ARG A 116 -15.93 -5.21 -0.81
CA ARG A 116 -16.97 -5.70 0.11
C ARG A 116 -16.68 -5.33 1.55
N TYR A 117 -15.41 -5.35 1.95
CA TYR A 117 -15.00 -4.98 3.29
C TYR A 117 -15.01 -3.45 3.47
N ASP A 118 -14.23 -2.74 2.65
CA ASP A 118 -14.10 -1.30 2.75
C ASP A 118 -13.64 -0.67 1.42
N ARG A 119 -14.49 0.20 0.85
CA ARG A 119 -14.20 0.89 -0.42
C ARG A 119 -13.03 1.87 -0.31
N THR A 120 -12.74 2.39 0.88
CA THR A 120 -11.66 3.36 1.11
C THR A 120 -10.26 2.75 1.01
N LEU A 121 -10.17 1.42 0.95
CA LEU A 121 -8.92 0.69 0.73
C LEU A 121 -8.37 0.88 -0.68
N LEU A 122 -9.24 1.06 -1.67
CA LEU A 122 -8.84 1.21 -3.07
C LEU A 122 -8.96 2.67 -3.51
N VAL A 123 -10.11 3.29 -3.23
CA VAL A 123 -10.41 4.66 -3.66
C VAL A 123 -10.08 5.64 -2.55
N ALA A 124 -9.33 6.70 -2.88
CA ALA A 124 -9.01 7.75 -1.93
C ALA A 124 -10.23 8.64 -1.70
N ASP A 125 -10.52 8.96 -0.43
CA ASP A 125 -11.58 9.92 -0.11
C ASP A 125 -11.18 11.34 -0.54
N PRO A 126 -12.07 12.08 -1.22
CA PRO A 126 -11.78 13.43 -1.72
C PRO A 126 -11.77 14.51 -0.63
N SER A 127 -11.86 14.15 0.66
CA SER A 127 -12.00 15.11 1.76
C SER A 127 -10.75 15.98 1.94
N THR A 128 -10.68 17.08 1.20
CA THR A 128 -9.75 18.20 1.36
C THR A 128 -10.32 19.20 2.35
N LEU A 129 -9.44 19.77 3.19
CA LEU A 129 -9.80 20.93 4.01
C LEU A 129 -10.18 22.06 3.07
N LYS A 130 -11.44 22.50 3.11
CA LYS A 130 -11.86 23.72 2.42
C LYS A 130 -11.13 24.89 3.10
N CYS A 131 -10.39 25.66 2.32
CA CYS A 131 -9.93 26.97 2.78
C CYS A 131 -11.17 27.82 3.05
N SER A 132 -11.47 28.10 4.31
CA SER A 132 -12.28 29.26 4.66
C SER A 132 -11.38 30.48 4.42
N ALA A 133 -11.36 30.97 3.18
CA ALA A 133 -10.88 32.32 2.92
C ALA A 133 -11.85 33.26 3.64
N PHE A 134 -11.36 33.92 4.68
CA PHE A 134 -11.97 35.12 5.25
C PHE A 134 -11.38 36.33 4.54
#